data_AF-A0A0A0CWJ2-F1
#
_entry.id   AF-A0A0A0CWJ2-F1
#
_cell.length_a   1.000
_cell.length_b   1.000
_cell.length_c   1.000
_cell.angle_alpha   90.00
_cell.angle_beta   90.00
_cell.angle_gamma   90.00
#
_symmetry.space_group_name_H-M   'P 1'
#
loop_
_entity.id
_entity.type
_entity.pdbx_description
1 polymer ?
#
loop_
_entity_poly.entity_id
_entity_poly.type
_entity_poly.pdbx_seq_one_letter_code
_entity_poly.pdbx_strand_id
1 'polypeptide(L)'
;MTTGRPAFFDRLQGWWDGRAEGGRPPHRDALSPVEIMPMLPHLLMLDLTGPTPRVLWAGTAVKEALGGNPGDQPLDSTPLGGPEAAAALAR
;
A
#
# COMPACT_ATOMS: atom_id res chain seq x y z
N MET A 1 -12.98 -17.04 14.86
CA MET A 1 -13.52 -16.88 13.50
C MET A 1 -12.34 -16.61 12.59
N THR A 2 -11.98 -17.57 11.73
CA THR A 2 -10.84 -17.43 10.82
C THR A 2 -11.26 -16.43 9.73
N THR A 3 -10.83 -15.18 9.85
CA THR A 3 -11.00 -14.16 8.82
C THR A 3 -10.16 -14.56 7.61
N GLY A 4 -10.75 -15.34 6.70
CA GLY A 4 -10.11 -15.70 5.45
C GLY A 4 -9.73 -14.41 4.71
N ARG A 5 -8.44 -14.23 4.43
CA ARG A 5 -7.94 -13.14 3.59
C ARG A 5 -8.74 -13.21 2.27
N PRO A 6 -9.45 -12.14 1.86
CA PRO A 6 -10.23 -12.18 0.64
C PRO A 6 -9.35 -12.59 -0.55
N ALA A 7 -9.84 -13.47 -1.43
CA ALA A 7 -9.10 -13.96 -2.61
C ALA A 7 -8.62 -12.85 -3.56
N PHE A 8 -9.12 -11.63 -3.40
CA PHE A 8 -8.60 -10.43 -4.02
C PHE A 8 -7.20 -10.06 -3.50
N PHE A 9 -7.00 -10.04 -2.18
CA PHE A 9 -5.71 -9.68 -1.57
C PHE A 9 -4.62 -10.72 -1.79
N ASP A 10 -4.99 -11.99 -1.95
CA ASP A 10 -4.04 -13.04 -2.34
C ASP A 10 -3.59 -12.87 -3.79
N ARG A 11 -4.51 -12.50 -4.69
CA ARG A 11 -4.17 -12.14 -6.07
C ARG A 11 -3.32 -10.88 -6.15
N LEU A 12 -3.65 -9.85 -5.34
CA LEU A 12 -2.88 -8.61 -5.23
C LEU A 12 -1.44 -8.89 -4.78
N GLN A 13 -1.30 -9.68 -3.72
CA GLN A 13 -0.01 -10.06 -3.18
C GLN A 13 0.78 -10.90 -4.18
N GLY A 14 0.19 -11.94 -4.75
CA GLY A 14 0.86 -12.79 -5.74
C GLY A 14 1.26 -12.02 -7.01
N TRP A 15 0.45 -11.05 -7.44
CA TRP A 15 0.79 -10.17 -8.55
C TRP A 15 2.00 -9.28 -8.23
N TRP A 16 2.04 -8.72 -7.01
CA TRP A 16 3.12 -7.85 -6.55
C TRP A 16 4.41 -8.64 -6.34
N ASP A 17 4.35 -9.76 -5.61
CA ASP A 17 5.48 -10.65 -5.33
C ASP A 17 6.08 -11.22 -6.62
N GLY A 18 5.23 -11.55 -7.61
CA GLY A 18 5.67 -12.05 -8.91
C GLY A 18 6.43 -11.02 -9.76
N ARG A 19 6.32 -9.72 -9.45
CA ARG A 19 7.05 -8.65 -10.14
C ARG A 19 8.12 -7.98 -9.27
N ALA A 20 8.14 -8.27 -7.97
CA ALA A 20 9.11 -7.75 -7.02
C ALA A 20 10.39 -8.58 -7.02
N GLU A 21 11.20 -8.45 -8.08
CA GLU A 21 12.44 -9.20 -8.23
C GLU A 21 13.48 -8.83 -7.15
N GLY A 22 14.03 -9.82 -6.46
CA GLY A 22 15.06 -9.61 -5.43
C GLY A 22 14.59 -8.77 -4.23
N GLY A 23 13.29 -8.77 -3.94
CA GLY A 23 12.70 -7.97 -2.86
C GLY A 23 12.54 -6.49 -3.19
N ARG A 24 12.82 -6.08 -4.44
CA ARG A 24 12.64 -4.69 -4.88
C ARG A 24 11.26 -4.51 -5.48
N PRO A 25 10.60 -3.35 -5.29
CA PRO A 25 9.38 -3.03 -6.01
C PRO A 25 9.57 -3.14 -7.53
N PRO A 26 8.52 -3.52 -8.29
CA PRO A 26 8.59 -3.57 -9.74
C PRO A 26 8.99 -2.21 -10.33
N HIS A 27 9.79 -2.25 -11.40
CA HIS A 27 10.04 -1.06 -12.21
C HIS A 27 8.72 -0.54 -12.80
N ARG A 28 8.61 0.78 -13.00
CA ARG A 28 7.40 1.41 -13.55
C ARG A 28 6.93 0.75 -14.84
N ASP A 29 7.85 0.35 -15.70
CA ASP A 29 7.53 -0.26 -17.01
C ASP A 29 6.91 -1.65 -16.88
N ALA A 30 7.05 -2.31 -15.73
CA ALA A 30 6.38 -3.57 -15.41
C ALA A 30 4.94 -3.36 -14.89
N LEU A 31 4.53 -2.11 -14.66
CA LEU A 31 3.18 -1.74 -14.22
C LEU A 31 2.30 -1.45 -15.45
N SER A 32 1.57 -2.45 -15.93
CA SER A 32 0.54 -2.22 -16.95
C SER A 32 -0.59 -1.36 -16.35
N PRO A 33 -0.98 -0.25 -16.99
CA PRO A 33 -2.11 0.57 -16.54
C PRO A 33 -3.40 -0.23 -16.39
N VAL A 34 -3.65 -1.18 -17.31
CA VAL A 34 -4.85 -2.03 -17.28
C VAL A 34 -4.83 -2.98 -16.09
N GLU A 35 -3.65 -3.52 -15.75
CA GLU A 35 -3.52 -4.47 -14.64
C GLU A 35 -3.57 -3.78 -13.27
N ILE A 36 -3.02 -2.57 -13.15
CA ILE A 36 -2.97 -1.85 -11.86
C ILE A 36 -4.29 -1.16 -11.53
N MET A 37 -5.11 -0.80 -12.52
CA MET A 37 -6.37 -0.06 -12.32
C MET A 37 -7.29 -0.68 -11.25
N PRO A 38 -7.58 -2.00 -11.26
CA PRO A 38 -8.39 -2.64 -10.22
C PRO A 38 -7.74 -2.60 -8.83
N MET A 39 -6.42 -2.44 -8.75
CA MET A 39 -5.66 -2.39 -7.50
C MET A 39 -5.68 -0.99 -6.88
N LEU A 40 -5.77 0.07 -7.70
CA LEU A 40 -5.68 1.47 -7.24
C LEU A 40 -6.57 1.77 -6.01
N PRO A 41 -7.85 1.33 -5.93
CA PRO A 41 -8.67 1.56 -4.74
C PRO A 41 -8.06 1.06 -3.42
N HIS A 42 -7.17 0.07 -3.47
CA HIS A 42 -6.59 -0.63 -2.32
C HIS A 42 -5.12 -0.27 -2.05
N LEU A 43 -4.56 0.67 -2.81
CA LEU A 43 -3.16 1.09 -2.68
C LEU A 43 -3.01 2.36 -1.84
N LEU A 44 -1.80 2.52 -1.32
CA LEU A 44 -1.33 3.71 -0.62
C LEU A 44 -0.03 4.18 -1.28
N MET A 45 0.17 5.49 -1.40
CA MET A 45 1.47 6.07 -1.77
C MET A 45 2.05 6.81 -0.58
N LEU A 46 3.31 6.52 -0.28
CA LEU A 46 4.06 7.16 0.79
C LEU A 46 5.16 8.07 0.22
N ASP A 47 5.36 9.22 0.84
CA ASP A 47 6.58 10.01 0.71
C ASP A 47 7.56 9.58 1.81
N LEU A 48 8.75 9.14 1.40
CA LEU A 48 9.82 8.71 2.28
C LEU A 48 11.03 9.67 2.24
N THR A 49 10.94 10.79 1.51
CA THR A 49 12.08 11.72 1.32
C THR A 49 12.36 12.59 2.55
N GLY A 50 11.36 12.76 3.42
CA GLY A 50 11.46 13.52 4.66
C GLY A 50 11.89 12.70 5.88
N PRO A 51 12.08 13.37 7.04
CA PRO A 51 12.46 12.71 8.29
C PRO A 51 11.36 11.80 8.85
N THR A 52 10.12 11.98 8.39
CA THR A 52 8.96 11.14 8.75
C THR A 52 8.21 10.73 7.48
N PRO A 53 7.89 9.42 7.32
CA PRO A 53 7.03 8.96 6.25
C PRO A 53 5.68 9.68 6.25
N ARG A 54 5.19 10.07 5.08
CA ARG A 54 3.88 10.73 4.92
C ARG A 54 3.02 9.97 3.93
N VAL A 55 1.70 10.00 4.13
CA VAL A 55 0.76 9.48 3.15
C VAL A 55 0.52 10.54 2.08
N LEU A 56 1.01 10.34 0.85
CA LEU A 56 0.72 11.24 -0.28
C LEU A 56 -0.66 11.00 -0.86
N TRP A 57 -1.06 9.74 -0.94
CA TRP A 57 -2.31 9.35 -1.57
C TRP A 57 -2.81 8.02 -1.00
N ALA A 58 -4.13 7.89 -0.96
CA ALA A 58 -4.82 6.65 -0.61
C ALA A 58 -5.93 6.35 -1.63
N GLY A 59 -6.05 5.08 -1.99
CA GLY A 59 -7.15 4.56 -2.78
C GLY A 59 -8.50 4.69 -2.07
N THR A 60 -9.59 4.61 -2.83
CA THR A 60 -10.95 4.80 -2.31
C THR A 60 -11.34 3.79 -1.24
N ALA A 61 -11.03 2.50 -1.43
CA ALA A 61 -11.34 1.46 -0.44
C ALA A 61 -10.55 1.66 0.87
N VAL A 62 -9.32 2.17 0.79
CA VAL A 62 -8.53 2.54 1.97
C VAL A 62 -9.20 3.69 2.73
N LYS A 63 -9.61 4.75 2.01
CA LYS A 63 -10.30 5.91 2.60
C LYS A 63 -11.60 5.51 3.29
N GLU A 64 -12.39 4.64 2.65
CA GLU A 64 -13.64 4.10 3.20
C GLU A 64 -13.37 3.31 4.49
N ALA A 65 -12.36 2.44 4.50
CA ALA A 65 -12.00 1.65 5.68
C ALA A 65 -11.52 2.52 6.86
N LEU A 66 -10.83 3.64 6.57
CA LEU A 66 -10.36 4.59 7.58
C LEU A 66 -11.42 5.60 8.02
N GLY A 67 -12.58 5.64 7.35
CA GLY A 67 -13.61 6.66 7.60
C GLY A 67 -13.20 8.08 7.21
N GLY A 68 -12.21 8.25 6.33
CA GLY A 68 -11.68 9.56 5.97
C GLY A 68 -10.48 9.53 5.03
N ASN A 69 -9.99 10.70 4.63
CA ASN A 69 -8.81 10.83 3.78
C ASN A 69 -7.53 11.00 4.61
N PRO A 70 -6.61 10.01 4.65
CA PRO A 70 -5.34 10.14 5.35
C PRO A 70 -4.28 10.95 4.58
N GLY A 71 -4.59 11.42 3.37
CA GLY A 71 -3.65 12.17 2.53
C GLY A 71 -3.03 13.38 3.23
N ASP A 72 -1.77 13.62 2.91
CA ASP A 72 -0.87 14.65 3.46
C ASP A 72 -0.60 14.56 4.96
N GLN A 73 -1.00 13.49 5.65
CA GLN A 73 -0.71 13.30 7.07
C GLN A 73 0.60 12.51 7.28
N PRO A 74 1.35 12.77 8.37
CA PRO A 74 2.41 11.87 8.80
C PRO A 74 1.84 10.46 9.04
N LEU A 75 2.55 9.42 8.59
CA LEU A 75 2.09 8.04 8.66
C LEU A 75 1.71 7.64 10.10
N ASP A 76 2.54 8.02 11.07
CA ASP A 76 2.32 7.73 12.50
C ASP A 76 1.16 8.50 13.14
N SER A 77 0.63 9.51 12.45
CA SER A 77 -0.60 10.20 12.86
C SER A 77 -1.87 9.54 12.30
N THR A 78 -1.72 8.49 11.49
CA THR A 78 -2.83 7.72 10.91
C THR A 78 -2.95 6.33 11.54
N PRO A 79 -4.11 5.67 11.43
CA PRO A 79 -4.24 4.26 11.82
C PRO A 79 -3.36 3.28 11.02
N LEU A 80 -2.68 3.74 9.96
CA LEU A 80 -1.78 2.94 9.13
C LEU A 80 -0.34 2.91 9.68
N GLY A 81 -0.02 3.71 10.70
CA GLY A 81 1.31 3.76 11.31
C GLY A 81 1.55 2.66 12.36
N GLY A 82 2.66 2.78 13.10
CA GLY A 82 3.00 1.87 14.19
C GLY A 82 4.03 0.79 13.84
N PRO A 83 4.21 -0.22 14.72
CA PRO A 83 5.33 -1.16 14.63
C PRO A 83 5.38 -1.98 13.34
N GLU A 84 4.22 -2.37 12.80
CA GLU A 84 4.14 -3.13 11.55
C GLU A 84 4.57 -2.29 10.34
N ALA A 85 4.12 -1.03 10.27
CA ALA A 85 4.54 -0.10 9.23
C ALA A 85 6.04 0.20 9.31
N ALA A 86 6.57 0.40 10.52
CA ALA A 86 8.01 0.60 10.73
C ALA A 86 8.82 -0.62 10.26
N ALA A 87 8.37 -1.83 10.58
CA ALA A 87 9.03 -3.07 10.14
C ALA A 87 8.96 -3.28 8.62
N ALA A 88 7.88 -2.85 7.97
CA ALA A 88 7.74 -2.92 6.51
C ALA A 88 8.65 -1.92 5.79
N LEU A 89 8.85 -0.72 6.36
CA LEU A 89 9.70 0.33 5.79
C LEU A 89 11.21 0.12 6.04
N ALA A 90 11.57 -0.72 7.02
CA ALA A 90 12.96 -1.04 7.35
C ALA A 90 13.57 -2.15 6.46
N ARG A 91 12.78 -2.75 5.57
CA ARG A 91 13.18 -3.80 4.62
C ARG A 91 13.60 -3.21 3.29
#